data_AF-A0A2V3WAL0-F1
#
_entry.id   AF-A0A2V3WAL0-F1
#
_cell.length_a   1.000
_cell.length_b   1.000
_cell.length_c   1.000
_cell.angle_alpha   90.00
_cell.angle_beta   90.00
_cell.angle_gamma   90.00
#
_symmetry.space_group_name_H-M   'P 1'
#
loop_
_entity.id
_entity.type
_entity.pdbx_description
1 polymer ?
#
loop_
_entity_poly.entity_id
_entity_poly.type
_entity_poly.pdbx_seq_one_letter_code
_entity_poly.pdbx_strand_id
1 'polypeptide(L)'
;MPLLVILFGLLHTKSMIGLSIILFGYGITLGFSPPLFSTIISNEYSENRGTALGLFNFIRYLGMAIGGMLTGIFKVFPSRYVFIFLGSFLLMTLILQYRNVKIRFLY
;
A
#
# COMPACT_ATOMS: atom_id res chain seq x y z
N MET A 1 6.22 -3.34 1.02
CA MET A 1 5.47 -2.57 0.00
C MET A 1 6.14 -1.27 -0.40
N PRO A 2 6.49 -0.38 0.54
CA PRO A 2 7.01 0.94 0.19
C PRO A 2 8.27 0.90 -0.69
N LEU A 3 9.23 0.02 -0.36
CA LEU A 3 10.47 -0.14 -1.11
C LEU A 3 10.25 -0.55 -2.57
N LEU A 4 9.28 -1.43 -2.85
CA LEU A 4 8.97 -1.84 -4.23
C LEU A 4 8.41 -0.68 -5.06
N VAL A 5 7.61 0.20 -4.45
CA VAL A 5 7.08 1.40 -5.10
C VAL A 5 8.20 2.40 -5.41
N ILE A 6 9.17 2.57 -4.50
CA ILE A 6 10.35 3.41 -4.73
C ILE A 6 11.20 2.83 -5.88
N LEU A 7 11.48 1.52 -5.84
CA LEU A 7 12.24 0.82 -6.89
C LEU A 7 11.54 0.92 -8.25
N PHE A 8 10.22 0.80 -8.29
CA PHE A 8 9.42 1.02 -9.50
C PHE A 8 9.68 2.43 -10.06
N GLY A 9 9.58 3.48 -9.22
CA GLY A 9 9.88 4.85 -9.63
C GLY A 9 11.27 5.02 -10.25
N LEU A 10 12.27 4.30 -9.75
CA LEU A 10 13.66 4.37 -10.25
C LEU A 10 13.92 3.54 -11.51
N LEU A 11 13.25 2.40 -11.68
CA LEU A 11 13.60 1.38 -12.69
C LEU A 11 12.59 1.23 -13.82
N HIS A 12 11.36 1.76 -13.68
CA HIS A 12 10.29 1.55 -14.67
C HIS A 12 10.63 1.98 -16.11
N THR A 13 11.53 2.95 -16.30
CA THR A 13 11.98 3.38 -17.64
C THR A 13 13.31 2.77 -18.08
N LYS A 14 14.01 2.01 -17.23
CA LYS A 14 15.39 1.58 -17.48
C LYS A 14 15.49 0.14 -18.00
N SER A 15 14.61 -0.76 -17.54
CA SER A 15 14.68 -2.18 -17.90
C SER A 15 13.32 -2.84 -17.77
N MET A 16 12.86 -3.48 -18.86
CA MET A 16 11.64 -4.29 -18.85
C MET A 16 11.76 -5.51 -17.93
N ILE A 17 12.93 -6.14 -17.88
CA ILE A 17 13.18 -7.29 -16.99
C ILE A 17 13.10 -6.84 -15.52
N GLY A 18 13.76 -5.74 -15.18
CA GLY A 18 13.71 -5.19 -13.82
C GLY A 18 12.30 -4.79 -13.39
N LEU A 19 11.54 -4.18 -14.31
CA LEU A 19 10.14 -3.83 -14.10
C LEU A 19 9.27 -5.07 -13.80
N SER A 20 9.42 -6.15 -14.58
CA SER A 20 8.69 -7.40 -14.37
C SER A 20 8.96 -8.03 -13.01
N ILE A 21 10.23 -8.05 -12.57
CA ILE A 21 10.61 -8.58 -11.25
C ILE A 21 9.95 -7.76 -10.13
N ILE A 22 9.99 -6.42 -10.24
CA ILE A 22 9.35 -5.52 -9.26
C ILE A 22 7.84 -5.73 -9.22
N LEU A 23 7.19 -5.80 -10.39
CA LEU A 23 5.74 -6.01 -10.48
C LEU A 23 5.34 -7.39 -9.96
N PHE A 24 6.14 -8.42 -10.18
CA PHE A 24 5.88 -9.75 -9.61
C PHE A 24 5.92 -9.71 -8.08
N GLY A 25 6.97 -9.12 -7.49
CA GLY A 25 7.07 -8.96 -6.04
C GLY A 25 5.95 -8.10 -5.47
N TYR A 26 5.55 -7.04 -6.18
CA TYR A 26 4.43 -6.18 -5.81
C TYR A 26 3.08 -6.90 -5.91
N GLY A 27 2.93 -7.75 -6.93
CA GLY A 27 1.74 -8.59 -7.14
C GLY A 27 1.56 -9.63 -6.04
N ILE A 28 2.61 -10.35 -5.65
CA ILE A 28 2.59 -11.32 -4.53
C ILE A 28 2.03 -10.67 -3.28
N THR A 29 2.55 -9.50 -2.95
CA THR A 29 2.34 -8.84 -1.68
C THR A 29 1.00 -8.11 -1.63
N LEU A 30 0.57 -7.48 -2.73
CA LEU A 30 -0.82 -7.05 -2.89
C LEU A 30 -1.81 -8.23 -2.93
N GLY A 31 -1.40 -9.39 -3.43
CA GLY A 31 -2.24 -10.59 -3.46
C GLY A 31 -2.53 -11.13 -2.06
N PHE A 32 -1.52 -11.16 -1.19
CA PHE A 32 -1.68 -11.68 0.18
C PHE A 32 -2.25 -10.66 1.18
N SER A 33 -1.96 -9.36 1.04
CA SER A 33 -2.30 -8.38 2.09
C SER A 33 -3.82 -8.26 2.36
N PRO A 34 -4.71 -8.09 1.36
CA PRO A 34 -6.12 -7.94 1.63
C PRO A 34 -6.80 -9.18 2.22
N PRO A 35 -6.55 -10.43 1.74
CA PRO A 35 -7.06 -11.62 2.39
C PRO A 35 -6.60 -11.75 3.84
N LEU A 36 -5.31 -11.53 4.12
CA LEU A 36 -4.78 -11.60 5.49
C LEU A 36 -5.45 -10.59 6.43
N PHE A 37 -5.58 -9.33 6.00
CA PHE A 37 -6.28 -8.31 6.80
C PHE A 37 -7.75 -8.63 6.97
N SER A 38 -8.43 -9.11 5.92
CA SER A 38 -9.82 -9.54 6.01
C SER A 38 -10.00 -10.67 7.02
N THR A 39 -9.12 -11.66 7.05
CA THR A 39 -9.17 -12.77 8.02
C THR A 39 -8.92 -12.29 9.45
N ILE A 40 -7.92 -11.43 9.66
CA ILE A 40 -7.63 -10.89 11.00
C ILE A 40 -8.82 -10.06 11.51
N ILE A 41 -9.36 -9.16 10.68
CA ILE A 41 -10.49 -8.29 11.04
C ILE A 41 -11.75 -9.13 11.31
N SER A 42 -12.05 -10.12 10.49
CA SER A 42 -13.23 -10.96 10.69
C SER A 42 -13.11 -11.87 11.92
N ASN A 43 -11.90 -12.28 12.29
CA ASN A 43 -11.68 -13.04 13.52
C ASN A 43 -11.80 -12.16 14.76
N GLU A 44 -11.24 -10.95 14.72
CA GLU A 44 -11.30 -9.98 15.83
C GLU A 44 -12.74 -9.52 16.10
N TYR A 45 -13.49 -9.16 15.06
CA TYR A 45 -14.87 -8.67 15.16
C TYR A 45 -15.88 -9.76 14.80
N SER A 46 -15.82 -10.90 15.50
CA SER A 46 -16.56 -12.12 15.14
C SER A 46 -18.09 -11.97 15.14
N GLU A 47 -18.64 -11.16 16.05
CA GLU A 47 -20.08 -10.85 16.13
C GLU A 47 -20.53 -9.86 15.05
N ASN A 48 -19.66 -8.92 14.68
CA ASN A 48 -19.94 -7.82 13.75
C ASN A 48 -19.13 -7.90 12.44
N ARG A 49 -18.82 -9.13 11.99
CA ARG A 49 -17.94 -9.40 10.83
C ARG A 49 -18.35 -8.63 9.58
N GLY A 50 -19.65 -8.63 9.28
CA GLY A 50 -20.19 -7.95 8.10
C GLY A 50 -19.88 -6.45 8.10
N THR A 51 -20.13 -5.78 9.22
CA THR A 51 -19.87 -4.34 9.38
C THR A 51 -18.37 -4.03 9.35
N ALA A 52 -17.55 -4.80 10.06
CA ALA A 52 -16.10 -4.60 10.12
C ALA A 52 -15.45 -4.79 8.74
N LEU A 53 -15.82 -5.85 8.02
CA LEU A 53 -15.36 -6.08 6.65
C LEU A 53 -15.93 -5.07 5.65
N GLY A 54 -17.18 -4.62 5.85
CA GLY A 54 -17.79 -3.55 5.07
C GLY A 54 -17.00 -2.26 5.16
N LEU A 55 -16.66 -1.82 6.37
CA LEU A 55 -15.84 -0.63 6.60
C LEU A 55 -14.42 -0.77 6.05
N PHE A 56 -13.78 -1.93 6.28
CA PHE A 56 -12.46 -2.23 5.70
C PHE A 56 -12.46 -2.12 4.17
N ASN A 57 -13.45 -2.73 3.52
CA ASN A 57 -13.60 -2.68 2.08
C ASN A 57 -13.92 -1.28 1.58
N PHE A 58 -14.81 -0.55 2.27
CA PHE A 58 -15.14 0.82 1.93
C PHE A 58 -13.90 1.72 1.90
N ILE A 59 -13.10 1.72 2.98
CA ILE A 59 -11.86 2.52 3.05
C ILE A 59 -10.88 2.10 1.95
N ARG A 60 -10.69 0.78 1.76
CA ARG A 60 -9.79 0.24 0.73
C ARG A 60 -10.17 0.72 -0.67
N TYR A 61 -11.43 0.59 -1.05
CA TYR A 61 -11.91 0.97 -2.38
C TYR A 61 -12.00 2.49 -2.56
N LEU A 62 -12.32 3.23 -1.50
CA LEU A 62 -12.23 4.70 -1.51
C LEU A 62 -10.80 5.16 -1.79
N GLY A 63 -9.81 4.53 -1.15
CA GLY A 63 -8.40 4.77 -1.44
C GLY A 63 -8.01 4.46 -2.88
N MET A 64 -8.50 3.36 -3.45
CA MET A 64 -8.30 3.03 -4.87
C MET A 64 -8.93 4.07 -5.81
N ALA A 65 -10.15 4.54 -5.49
CA ALA A 65 -10.83 5.57 -6.26
C ALA A 65 -10.06 6.89 -6.24
N ILE A 66 -9.66 7.36 -5.05
CA ILE A 66 -8.83 8.57 -4.91
C ILE A 66 -7.51 8.41 -5.67
N GLY A 67 -6.84 7.26 -5.53
CA GLY A 67 -5.60 6.96 -6.26
C GLY A 67 -5.78 7.04 -7.78
N GLY A 68 -6.88 6.49 -8.30
CA GLY A 68 -7.24 6.58 -9.72
C GLY A 68 -7.53 8.01 -10.18
N MET A 69 -8.25 8.79 -9.38
CA MET A 69 -8.52 10.21 -9.68
C MET A 69 -7.24 11.04 -9.74
N LEU A 70 -6.27 10.76 -8.86
CA LEU A 70 -5.00 11.46 -8.79
C LEU A 70 -4.00 11.07 -9.91
N THR A 71 -4.35 10.14 -10.80
CA THR A 71 -3.50 9.80 -11.96
C THR A 71 -3.25 11.01 -12.88
N GLY A 72 -4.11 12.03 -12.86
CA GLY A 72 -3.90 13.30 -13.57
C GLY A 72 -2.60 14.02 -13.18
N ILE A 73 -2.05 13.76 -11.98
CA ILE A 73 -0.77 14.31 -11.52
C ILE A 73 0.38 13.96 -12.47
N PHE A 74 0.31 12.81 -13.15
CA PHE A 74 1.34 12.38 -14.11
C PHE A 74 1.47 13.31 -15.32
N LYS A 75 0.50 14.20 -15.58
CA LYS A 75 0.61 15.23 -16.63
C LYS A 75 1.50 16.40 -16.23
N VAL A 76 1.65 16.65 -14.93
CA VAL A 76 2.39 17.81 -14.39
C VAL A 76 3.75 17.39 -13.83
N PHE A 77 3.81 16.22 -13.21
CA PHE A 77 5.05 15.68 -12.61
C PHE A 77 5.49 14.40 -13.30
N PRO A 78 6.80 14.23 -13.56
CA PRO A 78 7.35 12.97 -14.06
C PRO A 78 6.98 11.80 -13.13
N SER A 79 6.55 10.68 -13.72
CA SER A 79 6.15 9.44 -13.02
C SER A 79 7.16 9.01 -11.96
N ARG A 80 8.47 9.11 -12.27
CA ARG A 80 9.56 8.81 -11.35
C ARG A 80 9.40 9.51 -9.99
N TYR A 81 9.15 10.81 -9.98
CA TYR A 81 9.06 11.58 -8.73
C TYR A 81 7.77 11.27 -7.97
N VAL A 82 6.67 11.05 -8.69
CA VAL A 82 5.38 10.67 -8.08
C VAL A 82 5.52 9.32 -7.35
N PHE A 83 6.10 8.30 -7.99
CA PHE A 83 6.28 6.99 -7.36
C PHE A 83 7.29 7.01 -6.21
N ILE A 84 8.39 7.77 -6.32
CA ILE A 84 9.33 7.94 -5.20
C ILE A 84 8.63 8.60 -4.01
N PHE A 85 7.88 9.68 -4.25
CA PHE A 85 7.13 10.37 -3.22
C PHE A 85 6.11 9.47 -2.53
N LEU A 86 5.29 8.74 -3.30
CA LEU A 86 4.31 7.79 -2.76
C LEU A 86 5.00 6.68 -1.94
N GLY A 87 6.10 6.14 -2.44
CA GLY A 87 6.88 5.13 -1.73
C GLY A 87 7.48 5.65 -0.43
N SER A 88 8.03 6.86 -0.42
CA SER A 88 8.54 7.52 0.79
C SER A 88 7.44 7.83 1.79
N PHE A 89 6.26 8.28 1.34
CA PHE A 89 5.10 8.52 2.18
C PHE A 89 4.63 7.23 2.87
N LEU A 90 4.51 6.12 2.12
CA LEU A 90 4.17 4.81 2.67
C LEU A 90 5.24 4.25 3.63
N LEU A 91 6.51 4.59 3.40
CA LEU A 91 7.60 4.21 4.30
C LEU A 91 7.53 5.01 5.60
N MET A 92 7.19 6.30 5.53
CA MET A 92 6.97 7.14 6.71
C MET A 92 5.82 6.62 7.58
N THR A 93 4.67 6.28 6.97
CA THR A 93 3.53 5.73 7.72
C THR A 93 3.87 4.42 8.41
N LEU A 94 4.62 3.53 7.74
CA LEU A 94 5.12 2.29 8.32
C LEU A 94 6.01 2.54 9.55
N ILE A 95 6.95 3.50 9.47
CA ILE A 95 7.85 3.84 10.58
C ILE A 95 7.04 4.39 11.78
N LEU A 96 6.08 5.28 11.52
CA LEU A 96 5.22 5.84 12.57
C LEU A 96 4.38 4.76 13.25
N GLN A 97 3.82 3.82 12.48
CA GLN A 97 3.07 2.70 13.03
C GLN A 97 3.96 1.78 13.89
N TYR A 98 5.14 1.42 13.40
CA TYR A 98 6.11 0.62 14.16
C TYR A 98 6.49 1.30 15.48
N ARG A 99 6.75 2.61 15.46
CA ARG A 99 7.07 3.39 16.66
C ARG A 99 5.92 3.37 17.66
N ASN A 100 4.69 3.59 17.20
CA ASN A 100 3.50 3.60 18.07
C ASN A 100 3.25 2.24 18.72
N VAL A 101 3.41 1.15 17.96
CA VAL A 101 3.28 -0.21 18.50
C VAL A 101 4.38 -0.49 19.53
N LYS A 102 5.63 -0.15 19.23
CA LYS A 102 6.76 -0.34 20.16
C LYS A 102 6.56 0.42 21.47
N ILE A 103 6.07 1.66 21.43
CA ILE A 103 5.79 2.46 22.63
C ILE A 103 4.71 1.79 23.49
N ARG A 104 3.63 1.27 22.88
CA ARG A 104 2.55 0.56 23.59
C ARG A 104 3.03 -0.71 24.32
N PHE A 105 4.12 -1.34 23.91
CA PHE A 105 4.66 -2.53 24.58
C PHE A 105 5.72 -2.22 25.64
N LEU A 106 6.19 -0.98 25.74
CA LEU A 106 7.20 -0.54 26.72
C LEU A 106 6.61 0.19 27.93
N TYR A 107 5.31 0.51 27.90
CA TYR A 107 4.53 1.11 28.98
C TYR A 107 3.25 0.30 29.18
#